data_AF-A0AAN6PRT3-F1
#
_entry.id   AF-A0AAN6PRT3-F1
#
_cell.length_a   1.000
_cell.length_b   1.000
_cell.length_c   1.000
_cell.angle_alpha   90.00
_cell.angle_beta   90.00
_cell.angle_gamma   90.00
#
_symmetry.space_group_name_H-M   'P 1'
#
loop_
_entity.id
_entity.type
_entity.pdbx_description
1 polymer ?
#
loop_
_entity_poly.entity_id
_entity_poly.type
_entity_poly.pdbx_seq_one_letter_code
_entity_poly.pdbx_strand_id
1 'polypeptide(L)'
;PEERAMVRTINSAYSVIEIWRRLVAAADFNVLRVERAALRRNDQAQKASRLVLKWEQEGEKREGPAYSVMGSSYEKVEATAADFVVILTALYQRADDIPATPLTRVLVHHAVLQLGTGGFRPGCLENTLCKQFTISIVRDPDDPTR
;
A
#
# COMPACT_ATOMS: atom_id res chain seq x y z
N PRO A 1 -9.31 -38.39 -14.11
CA PRO A 1 -8.30 -37.73 -13.26
C PRO A 1 -8.90 -36.45 -12.65
N GLU A 2 -9.17 -36.46 -11.34
CA GLU A 2 -9.75 -35.30 -10.65
C GLU A 2 -8.77 -34.12 -10.68
N GLU A 3 -9.22 -33.00 -11.26
CA GLU A 3 -8.48 -31.73 -11.26
C GLU A 3 -8.33 -31.24 -9.81
N ARG A 4 -7.10 -30.88 -9.44
CA ARG A 4 -6.79 -30.31 -8.13
C ARG A 4 -7.58 -29.02 -7.94
N ALA A 5 -8.61 -29.04 -7.09
CA ALA A 5 -9.38 -27.85 -6.76
C ALA A 5 -8.47 -26.78 -6.14
N MET A 6 -8.55 -25.53 -6.63
CA MET A 6 -7.88 -24.39 -5.99
C MET A 6 -8.51 -24.11 -4.63
N VAL A 7 -7.82 -24.47 -3.56
CA VAL A 7 -8.19 -24.13 -2.19
C VAL A 7 -7.58 -22.77 -1.84
N ARG A 8 -8.40 -21.80 -1.44
CA ARG A 8 -7.90 -20.58 -0.79
C ARG A 8 -7.20 -20.98 0.50
N THR A 9 -5.90 -20.71 0.61
CA THR A 9 -5.07 -21.08 1.76
C THR A 9 -4.91 -19.95 2.79
N ILE A 10 -5.36 -18.74 2.48
CA ILE A 10 -5.35 -17.58 3.39
C ILE A 10 -6.72 -17.49 4.06
N ASN A 11 -6.93 -18.32 5.09
CA ASN A 11 -8.24 -18.49 5.73
C ASN A 11 -8.37 -17.77 7.09
N SER A 12 -7.35 -17.01 7.51
CA SER A 12 -7.41 -16.27 8.78
C SER A 12 -6.49 -15.05 8.79
N ALA A 13 -6.82 -14.05 9.61
CA ALA A 13 -5.99 -12.86 9.85
C ALA A 13 -4.52 -13.20 10.21
N TYR A 14 -4.29 -14.40 10.77
CA TYR A 14 -2.96 -14.93 11.04
C TYR A 14 -2.09 -15.06 9.78
N SER A 15 -2.67 -15.50 8.66
CA SER A 15 -1.94 -15.67 7.40
C SER A 15 -1.53 -14.34 6.74
N VAL A 16 -2.32 -13.27 6.92
CA VAL A 16 -1.97 -11.92 6.45
C VAL A 16 -0.84 -11.33 7.30
N ILE A 17 -0.92 -11.49 8.63
CA ILE A 17 0.16 -11.08 9.55
C ILE A 17 1.46 -11.82 9.22
N GLU A 18 1.38 -13.11 8.87
CA GLU A 18 2.55 -13.91 8.55
C GLU A 18 3.19 -13.52 7.20
N ILE A 19 2.38 -13.22 6.18
CA ILE A 19 2.86 -12.63 4.93
C ILE A 19 3.54 -11.28 5.19
N TRP A 20 2.94 -10.45 6.03
CA TRP A 20 3.52 -9.16 6.40
C TRP A 20 4.84 -9.29 7.14
N ARG A 21 4.94 -10.21 8.11
CA ARG A 21 6.20 -10.50 8.81
C ARG A 21 7.31 -10.89 7.84
N ARG A 22 6.99 -11.72 6.84
CA ARG A 22 7.93 -12.10 5.79
C ARG A 22 8.37 -10.90 4.94
N LEU A 23 7.44 -10.01 4.59
CA LEU A 23 7.77 -8.78 3.86
C LEU A 23 8.65 -7.84 4.68
N VAL A 24 8.33 -7.62 5.96
CA VAL A 24 9.15 -6.81 6.88
C VAL A 24 10.55 -7.42 7.05
N ALA A 25 10.64 -8.74 7.23
CA ALA A 25 11.93 -9.43 7.31
C ALA A 25 12.73 -9.30 6.02
N ALA A 26 12.09 -9.43 4.85
CA ALA A 26 12.73 -9.25 3.56
C ALA A 26 13.20 -7.79 3.35
N ALA A 27 12.41 -6.80 3.74
CA ALA A 27 12.78 -5.39 3.67
C ALA A 27 13.94 -5.05 4.62
N ASP A 28 13.91 -5.56 5.86
CA ASP A 28 15.01 -5.37 6.81
C ASP A 28 16.31 -6.00 6.28
N PHE A 29 16.24 -7.22 5.74
CA PHE A 29 17.41 -7.96 5.29
C PHE A 29 18.04 -7.41 4.01
N ASN A 30 17.20 -7.07 3.02
CA ASN A 30 17.66 -6.66 1.69
C ASN A 30 17.94 -5.15 1.60
N VAL A 31 17.20 -4.32 2.36
CA VAL A 31 17.30 -2.86 2.26
C VAL A 31 17.95 -2.28 3.52
N LEU A 32 17.30 -2.40 4.67
CA LEU A 32 17.73 -1.67 5.88
C LEU A 32 19.07 -2.16 6.43
N ARG A 33 19.38 -3.45 6.31
CA ARG A 33 20.68 -4.01 6.72
C ARG A 33 21.81 -3.40 5.91
N VAL A 34 21.62 -3.22 4.60
CA VAL A 34 22.62 -2.62 3.70
C VAL A 34 22.82 -1.15 4.05
N GLU A 35 21.74 -0.39 4.23
CA GLU A 35 21.81 1.02 4.63
C GLU A 35 22.43 1.21 6.01
N ARG A 36 22.06 0.39 7.01
CA ARG A 36 22.67 0.44 8.34
C ARG A 36 24.16 0.17 8.30
N ALA A 37 24.60 -0.78 7.46
CA ALA A 37 26.02 -1.05 7.28
C ALA A 37 26.74 0.16 6.63
N ALA A 38 26.13 0.80 5.64
CA ALA A 38 26.68 1.99 5.01
C ALA A 38 26.80 3.17 5.99
N LEU A 39 25.77 3.44 6.80
CA LEU A 39 25.78 4.51 7.79
C LEU A 39 26.78 4.26 8.93
N ARG A 40 26.94 3.01 9.36
CA ARG A 40 27.97 2.65 10.36
C ARG A 40 29.38 2.87 9.82
N ARG A 41 29.63 2.64 8.52
CA ARG A 41 30.92 2.95 7.89
C ARG A 41 31.22 4.45 7.81
N ASN A 42 30.19 5.30 7.88
CA ASN A 42 30.31 6.75 7.83
C ASN A 42 30.19 7.40 9.23
N ASP A 43 30.46 6.66 10.30
CA ASP A 43 30.34 7.10 11.71
C ASP A 43 28.95 7.64 12.11
N GLN A 44 27.91 7.33 11.34
CA GLN A 44 26.53 7.71 11.61
C GLN A 44 25.77 6.62 12.37
N ALA A 45 26.41 6.06 13.40
CA ALA A 45 25.87 4.92 14.18
C ALA A 45 24.50 5.21 14.82
N GLN A 46 24.26 6.47 15.23
CA GLN A 46 22.98 6.89 15.81
C GLN A 46 21.85 6.99 14.77
N LYS A 47 22.16 7.30 13.50
CA LYS A 47 21.17 7.23 12.41
C LYS A 47 20.91 5.77 12.03
N ALA A 48 21.96 4.96 11.98
CA ALA A 48 21.86 3.52 11.72
C ALA A 48 21.00 2.78 12.77
N SER A 49 21.06 3.17 14.04
CA SER A 49 20.23 2.56 15.10
C SER A 49 18.74 2.91 15.00
N ARG A 50 18.39 3.97 14.26
CA ARG A 50 16.99 4.40 14.06
C ARG A 50 16.32 3.68 12.90
N LEU A 51 17.08 3.23 11.89
CA LEU A 51 16.60 2.46 10.72
C LEU A 51 16.12 1.06 11.10
N VAL A 52 14.90 1.01 11.65
CA VAL A 52 14.23 -0.22 12.06
C VAL A 52 12.76 -0.11 11.67
N LEU A 53 12.23 -1.15 11.04
CA LEU A 53 10.78 -1.30 10.91
C LEU A 53 10.23 -1.69 12.27
N LYS A 54 9.51 -0.77 12.91
CA LYS A 54 8.83 -1.04 14.18
C LYS A 54 7.35 -1.27 13.94
N TRP A 55 6.82 -2.21 14.70
CA TRP A 55 5.38 -2.30 14.92
C TRP A 55 5.03 -1.32 16.03
N GLU A 56 4.20 -0.34 15.71
CA GLU A 56 3.73 0.66 16.67
C GLU A 56 2.20 0.58 16.69
N GLN A 57 1.66 0.21 17.84
CA GLN A 57 0.22 0.20 18.07
C GLN A 57 -0.10 1.40 18.96
N GLU A 58 -0.65 2.46 18.38
CA GLU A 58 -1.03 3.65 19.13
C GLU A 58 -2.55 3.62 19.44
N GLY A 59 -2.90 3.37 20.70
CA GLY A 59 -4.28 3.41 21.21
C GLY A 59 -5.14 2.16 20.96
N GLU A 60 -6.47 2.30 21.16
CA GLU A 60 -7.46 1.22 20.99
C GLU A 60 -7.78 0.88 19.52
N LYS A 61 -7.28 1.67 18.56
CA LYS A 61 -7.50 1.41 17.13
C LYS A 61 -6.41 0.47 16.60
N ARG A 62 -6.85 -0.65 16.02
CA ARG A 62 -6.00 -1.50 15.20
C ARG A 62 -5.71 -0.78 13.88
N GLU A 63 -4.67 0.04 13.85
CA GLU A 63 -4.06 0.42 12.57
C GLU A 63 -3.06 -0.67 12.14
N GLY A 64 -2.92 -0.82 10.82
CA GLY A 64 -2.25 -1.93 10.17
C GLY A 64 -0.77 -2.12 10.56
N PRO A 65 -0.11 -3.12 9.98
CA PRO A 65 1.06 -3.73 10.61
C PRO A 65 2.41 -2.98 10.43
N ALA A 66 2.41 -1.77 9.87
CA ALA A 66 3.48 -0.78 10.04
C ALA A 66 2.95 0.65 9.80
N TYR A 67 3.19 1.55 10.74
CA TYR A 67 2.75 2.95 10.68
C TYR A 67 3.91 3.92 10.40
N SER A 68 5.15 3.58 10.78
CA SER A 68 6.30 4.45 10.52
C SER A 68 7.59 3.66 10.28
N VAL A 69 8.42 4.15 9.35
CA VAL A 69 9.82 3.78 9.27
C VAL A 69 10.59 4.87 10.01
N MET A 70 11.07 4.57 11.22
CA MET A 70 11.92 5.52 11.93
C MET A 70 13.29 5.60 11.23
N GLY A 71 13.82 6.81 11.05
CA GLY A 71 15.19 7.02 10.58
C GLY A 71 15.45 6.69 9.11
N SER A 72 14.43 6.50 8.27
CA SER A 72 14.62 6.34 6.83
C SER A 72 15.34 7.56 6.24
N SER A 73 16.38 7.31 5.42
CA SER A 73 17.04 8.35 4.61
C SER A 73 16.12 8.88 3.50
N TYR A 74 15.03 8.15 3.25
CA TYR A 74 13.98 8.49 2.31
C TYR A 74 13.21 9.70 2.80
N GLU A 75 13.34 10.79 2.04
CA GLU A 75 12.46 11.93 2.15
C GLU A 75 11.06 11.51 1.71
N LYS A 76 10.06 11.73 2.56
CA LYS A 76 8.67 11.55 2.18
C LYS A 76 8.31 12.65 1.19
N VAL A 77 8.44 12.34 -0.08
CA VAL A 77 8.04 13.22 -1.17
C VAL A 77 6.56 13.01 -1.51
N GLU A 78 5.93 14.06 -2.01
CA GLU A 78 4.56 14.03 -2.48
C GLU A 78 4.42 13.04 -3.65
N ALA A 79 3.40 12.20 -3.62
CA ALA A 79 3.12 11.28 -4.71
C ALA A 79 2.61 12.06 -5.93
N THR A 80 3.21 11.80 -7.09
CA THR A 80 2.87 12.46 -8.35
C THR A 80 1.91 11.63 -9.18
N ALA A 81 1.31 12.24 -10.21
CA ALA A 81 0.50 11.53 -11.19
C ALA A 81 1.26 10.34 -11.84
N ALA A 82 2.57 10.48 -12.05
CA ALA A 82 3.40 9.42 -12.63
C ALA A 82 3.49 8.20 -11.71
N ASP A 83 3.57 8.40 -10.39
CA ASP A 83 3.61 7.31 -9.41
C ASP A 83 2.31 6.49 -9.45
N PHE A 84 1.16 7.17 -9.51
CA PHE A 84 -0.14 6.51 -9.64
C PHE A 84 -0.28 5.75 -10.97
N VAL A 85 0.19 6.33 -12.07
CA VAL A 85 0.21 5.66 -13.38
C VAL A 85 1.07 4.39 -13.31
N VAL A 86 2.25 4.43 -12.69
CA VAL A 86 3.11 3.25 -12.52
C VAL A 86 2.40 2.17 -11.69
N ILE A 87 1.77 2.54 -10.56
CA ILE A 87 1.04 1.60 -9.70
C ILE A 87 -0.11 0.94 -10.47
N LEU A 88 -0.95 1.73 -11.16
CA LEU A 88 -2.07 1.21 -11.93
C LEU A 88 -1.59 0.36 -13.11
N THR A 89 -0.53 0.78 -13.79
CA THR A 89 0.08 0.02 -14.90
C THR A 89 0.56 -1.33 -14.40
N ALA A 90 1.30 -1.37 -13.29
CA ALA A 90 1.75 -2.62 -12.68
C ALA A 90 0.57 -3.48 -12.23
N LEU A 91 -0.49 -2.87 -11.66
CA LEU A 91 -1.70 -3.57 -11.24
C LEU A 91 -2.37 -4.34 -12.37
N TYR A 92 -2.27 -3.91 -13.63
CA TYR A 92 -2.90 -4.63 -14.75
C TYR A 92 -1.90 -5.39 -15.63
N GLN A 93 -0.74 -4.82 -15.93
CA GLN A 93 0.25 -5.44 -16.83
C GLN A 93 1.05 -6.55 -16.15
N ARG A 94 1.17 -6.50 -14.81
CA ARG A 94 1.83 -7.54 -14.01
C ARG A 94 0.81 -8.26 -13.13
N ALA A 95 -0.37 -8.51 -13.69
CA ALA A 95 -1.47 -9.10 -12.95
C ALA A 95 -1.12 -10.48 -12.35
N ASP A 96 -0.31 -11.27 -13.07
CA ASP A 96 0.15 -12.59 -12.63
C ASP A 96 1.12 -12.52 -11.44
N ASP A 97 1.89 -11.43 -11.32
CA ASP A 97 2.80 -11.18 -10.20
C ASP A 97 2.07 -10.66 -8.95
N ILE A 98 0.81 -10.25 -9.09
CA ILE A 98 0.00 -9.63 -8.03
C ILE A 98 -1.22 -10.51 -7.77
N PRO A 99 -1.15 -11.45 -6.80
CA PRO A 99 -2.25 -12.35 -6.50
C PRO A 99 -3.46 -11.56 -5.98
N ALA A 100 -4.47 -11.40 -6.84
CA ALA A 100 -5.69 -10.69 -6.50
C ALA A 100 -6.87 -11.25 -7.30
N THR A 101 -8.03 -11.36 -6.65
CA THR A 101 -9.27 -11.60 -7.39
C THR A 101 -9.60 -10.40 -8.27
N PRO A 102 -10.40 -10.56 -9.35
CA PRO A 102 -10.84 -9.43 -10.16
C PRO A 102 -11.47 -8.30 -9.33
N LEU A 103 -12.31 -8.67 -8.35
CA LEU A 103 -12.95 -7.72 -7.44
C LEU A 103 -11.91 -6.99 -6.58
N THR A 104 -10.97 -7.72 -5.96
CA THR A 104 -9.89 -7.11 -5.17
C THR A 104 -9.07 -6.14 -6.01
N ARG A 105 -8.80 -6.48 -7.27
CA ARG A 105 -8.04 -5.61 -8.19
C ARG A 105 -8.77 -4.31 -8.49
N VAL A 106 -10.08 -4.37 -8.74
CA VAL A 106 -10.93 -3.17 -8.92
C VAL A 106 -10.96 -2.31 -7.64
N LEU A 107 -11.04 -2.94 -6.46
CA LEU A 107 -11.02 -2.21 -5.18
C LEU A 107 -9.68 -1.50 -4.95
N VAL A 108 -8.56 -2.15 -5.28
CA VAL A 108 -7.22 -1.53 -5.21
C VAL A 108 -7.11 -0.37 -6.19
N HIS A 109 -7.58 -0.53 -7.44
CA HIS A 109 -7.61 0.56 -8.42
C HIS A 109 -8.36 1.77 -7.86
N HIS A 110 -9.58 1.55 -7.37
CA HIS A 110 -10.42 2.59 -6.78
C HIS A 110 -9.69 3.32 -5.64
N ALA A 111 -9.09 2.57 -4.71
CA ALA A 111 -8.32 3.16 -3.62
C ALA A 111 -7.15 4.02 -4.13
N VAL A 112 -6.38 3.52 -5.10
CA VAL A 112 -5.24 4.26 -5.70
C VAL A 112 -5.70 5.57 -6.34
N LEU A 113 -6.83 5.56 -7.07
CA LEU A 113 -7.39 6.78 -7.65
C LEU A 113 -7.86 7.78 -6.59
N GLN A 114 -8.50 7.32 -5.52
CA GLN A 114 -8.96 8.20 -4.45
C GLN A 114 -7.80 8.80 -3.65
N LEU A 115 -6.74 8.02 -3.41
CA LEU A 115 -5.51 8.52 -2.81
C LEU A 115 -4.88 9.62 -3.67
N GLY A 116 -4.81 9.41 -4.99
CA GLY A 116 -4.19 10.37 -5.91
C GLY A 116 -5.01 11.62 -6.21
N THR A 117 -6.34 11.51 -6.27
CA THR A 117 -7.21 12.65 -6.60
C THR A 117 -7.70 13.42 -5.38
N GLY A 118 -7.88 12.74 -4.25
CA GLY A 118 -8.45 13.33 -3.03
C GLY A 118 -7.46 13.55 -1.89
N GLY A 119 -6.21 13.08 -2.02
CA GLY A 119 -5.22 13.16 -0.94
C GLY A 119 -5.66 12.45 0.34
N PHE A 120 -6.61 11.52 0.24
CA PHE A 120 -7.17 10.83 1.39
C PHE A 120 -6.11 9.95 2.06
N ARG A 121 -6.23 9.75 3.37
CA ARG A 121 -5.46 8.70 4.04
C ARG A 121 -6.13 7.34 3.76
N PRO A 122 -5.39 6.23 3.65
CA PRO A 122 -5.98 4.92 3.38
C PRO A 122 -7.13 4.55 4.32
N GLY A 123 -6.99 4.84 5.63
CA GLY A 123 -8.04 4.60 6.62
C GLY A 123 -9.31 5.44 6.47
N CYS A 124 -9.28 6.52 5.68
CA CYS A 124 -10.49 7.30 5.34
C CYS A 124 -11.34 6.61 4.26
N LEU A 125 -10.73 5.74 3.45
CA LEU A 125 -11.39 5.01 2.37
C LEU A 125 -11.95 3.66 2.84
N GLU A 126 -11.43 3.14 3.95
CA GLU A 126 -11.95 1.96 4.60
C GLU A 126 -13.36 2.25 5.14
N ASN A 127 -14.36 1.56 4.57
CA ASN A 127 -15.79 1.69 4.87
C ASN A 127 -16.53 2.89 4.24
N THR A 128 -16.00 3.49 3.16
CA THR A 128 -16.82 4.46 2.42
C THR A 128 -18.03 3.75 1.81
N LEU A 129 -19.23 4.17 2.22
CA LEU A 129 -20.50 3.62 1.76
C LEU A 129 -20.91 4.30 0.46
N CYS A 130 -21.57 3.58 -0.45
CA CYS A 130 -22.10 4.17 -1.69
C CYS A 130 -22.94 5.43 -1.46
N LYS A 131 -23.68 5.49 -0.34
CA LYS A 131 -24.51 6.67 0.04
C LYS A 131 -23.70 7.95 0.31
N GLN A 132 -22.38 7.83 0.49
CA GLN A 132 -21.47 8.96 0.70
C GLN A 132 -20.93 9.51 -0.62
N PHE A 133 -21.27 8.89 -1.75
CA PHE A 133 -20.95 9.38 -3.08
C PHE A 133 -22.18 9.94 -3.77
N THR A 134 -22.02 11.10 -4.40
CA THR A 134 -23.00 11.67 -5.31
C THR A 134 -22.40 11.65 -6.70
N ILE A 135 -23.07 10.97 -7.63
CA ILE A 135 -22.72 11.02 -9.05
C ILE A 135 -23.56 12.14 -9.67
N SER A 136 -22.89 13.19 -10.12
CA SER A 136 -23.51 14.28 -10.87
C SER A 136 -23.10 14.15 -12.33
N ILE A 137 -24.07 14.08 -13.23
CA ILE A 137 -23.83 14.19 -14.66
C ILE A 137 -23.82 15.68 -14.99
N VAL A 138 -22.67 16.22 -15.34
CA VAL A 138 -22.51 17.62 -15.75
C VAL A 138 -22.58 17.65 -17.27
N ARG A 139 -23.51 18.46 -17.81
CA ARG A 139 -23.57 18.71 -19.26
C ARG A 139 -22.31 19.44 -19.70
N ASP A 140 -21.98 19.33 -20.99
CA ASP A 140 -20.88 20.08 -21.56
C ASP A 140 -21.07 21.57 -21.23
N PRO A 141 -20.16 22.22 -20.49
CA PRO A 141 -20.30 23.64 -20.17
C PRO A 141 -20.30 24.52 -21.42
N ASP A 142 -19.76 24.03 -22.54
CA ASP A 142 -19.71 24.74 -23.82
C ASP A 142 -20.85 24.33 -24.78
N ASP A 143 -21.62 23.28 -24.48
CA ASP A 143 -22.83 22.88 -25.22
C ASP A 143 -23.94 22.40 -24.28
N PRO A 144 -24.79 23.32 -23.77
CA PRO A 144 -25.86 22.97 -22.84
C PRO A 144 -27.02 22.16 -23.47
N THR A 145 -26.98 21.93 -24.79
CA THR A 145 -28.01 21.17 -25.53
C THR A 145 -27.71 19.68 -25.66
N ARG A 146 -26.52 19.23 -25.25
CA ARG A 146 -26.13 17.81 -25.19
C ARG A 146 -25.94 17.29 -23.77
#